data_AF-Q1IIK5-F1
#
_entry.id   AF-Q1IIK5-F1
#
_cell.length_a   1.000
_cell.length_b   1.000
_cell.length_c   1.000
_cell.angle_alpha   90.00
_cell.angle_beta   90.00
_cell.angle_gamma   90.00
#
_symmetry.space_group_name_H-M   'P 1'
#
loop_
_entity.id
_entity.type
_entity.pdbx_description
1 polymer ?
#
loop_
_entity_poly.entity_id
_entity_poly.type
_entity_poly.pdbx_seq_one_letter_code
_entity_poly.pdbx_strand_id
1 'polypeptide(L)' 'MDAEPIKMDVEKTITDIEKLEEIHALPDTRPITMSDREVANRIHDEIYANNPWFKLWQHFGVSSRTDPPSLNLPQR' A
#
# COMPACT_ATOMS: atom_id res chain seq x y z
N MET A 1 49.34 6.94 5.05
CA MET A 1 48.38 5.84 4.88
C MET A 1 47.34 6.36 3.93
N ASP A 2 47.63 6.24 2.63
CA ASP A 2 46.77 6.77 1.59
C ASP A 2 45.67 5.75 1.36
N ALA A 3 44.42 6.14 1.65
CA ALA A 3 43.27 5.30 1.40
C ALA A 3 43.12 5.14 -0.12
N GLU A 4 43.34 3.93 -0.63
CA GLU A 4 43.08 3.66 -2.04
C GLU A 4 41.59 3.89 -2.33
N PRO A 5 41.26 4.65 -3.39
CA PRO A 5 39.88 4.84 -3.78
C PRO A 5 39.28 3.47 -4.12
N ILE A 6 38.13 3.14 -3.52
CA ILE A 6 37.39 1.92 -3.84
C ILE A 6 37.06 1.99 -5.34
N LYS A 7 37.81 1.25 -6.13
CA LYS A 7 37.63 1.19 -7.58
C LYS A 7 36.38 0.33 -7.82
N MET A 8 35.26 0.99 -8.03
CA MET A 8 33.98 0.33 -8.33
C MET A 8 34.14 -0.49 -9.62
N ASP A 9 33.90 -1.78 -9.51
CA ASP A 9 33.79 -2.66 -10.66
C ASP A 9 32.40 -2.49 -11.27
N VAL A 10 32.35 -1.81 -12.42
CA VAL A 10 31.11 -1.45 -13.11
C VAL A 10 30.37 -2.69 -13.57
N GLU A 11 31.06 -3.68 -14.15
CA GLU A 11 30.44 -4.91 -14.67
C GLU A 11 29.84 -5.74 -13.53
N LYS A 12 30.58 -5.82 -12.41
CA LYS A 12 30.07 -6.44 -11.19
C LYS A 12 28.84 -5.73 -10.66
N THR A 13 28.86 -4.39 -10.63
CA THR A 13 27.73 -3.60 -10.13
C THR A 13 26.50 -3.76 -11.00
N ILE A 14 26.65 -3.78 -12.33
CA ILE A 14 25.56 -4.06 -13.27
C ILE A 14 24.97 -5.45 -13.00
N THR A 15 25.83 -6.47 -12.90
CA THR A 15 25.38 -7.84 -12.62
C THR A 15 24.64 -7.94 -11.28
N ASP A 16 25.12 -7.25 -10.25
CA ASP A 16 24.48 -7.23 -8.93
C ASP A 16 23.11 -6.54 -8.98
N ILE A 17 22.95 -5.47 -9.77
CA ILE A 17 21.66 -4.79 -9.98
C ILE A 17 20.69 -5.70 -10.73
N GLU A 18 21.10 -6.29 -11.85
CA GLU A 18 20.25 -7.20 -12.65
C GLU A 18 19.71 -8.36 -11.80
N LYS A 19 20.57 -8.91 -10.92
CA LYS A 19 20.17 -9.96 -9.99
C LYS A 19 19.18 -9.48 -8.94
N LEU A 20 19.32 -8.25 -8.44
CA LEU A 20 18.35 -7.66 -7.50
C LEU A 20 17.00 -7.41 -8.18
N GLU A 21 17.02 -6.97 -9.43
CA GLU A 21 15.80 -6.78 -10.23
C GLU A 21 15.08 -8.11 -10.47
N GLU A 22 15.82 -9.18 -10.77
CA GLU A 22 15.26 -10.54 -10.89
C GLU A 22 14.58 -10.98 -9.59
N ILE A 23 15.23 -10.78 -8.44
CA ILE A 23 14.65 -11.11 -7.12
C ILE A 23 13.40 -10.27 -6.84
N HIS A 24 13.42 -8.97 -7.17
CA HIS A 24 12.27 -8.07 -6.97
C HIS A 24 11.08 -8.39 -7.88
N ALA A 25 11.31 -9.03 -9.02
CA ALA A 25 10.25 -9.48 -9.91
C ALA A 25 9.54 -10.75 -9.39
N LEU A 26 10.12 -11.45 -8.42
CA LEU A 26 9.48 -12.61 -7.80
C LEU A 26 8.32 -12.17 -6.90
N PRO A 27 7.24 -12.98 -6.80
CA PRO A 27 6.16 -12.71 -5.85
C PRO A 27 6.67 -12.61 -4.42
N ASP A 28 6.24 -11.59 -3.66
CA ASP A 28 6.52 -11.53 -2.22
C ASP A 28 5.74 -12.64 -1.51
N THR A 29 6.46 -13.65 -1.00
CA THR A 29 5.88 -14.80 -0.30
C THR A 29 5.77 -14.60 1.21
N ARG A 30 6.14 -13.43 1.73
CA ARG A 30 6.03 -13.17 3.17
C ARG A 30 4.56 -13.13 3.59
N PRO A 31 4.23 -13.52 4.82
CA PRO A 31 2.88 -13.34 5.35
C PRO A 31 2.48 -11.87 5.34
N ILE A 32 1.24 -11.59 4.92
CA ILE A 32 0.69 -10.23 4.93
C ILE A 32 0.67 -9.70 6.36
N THR A 33 1.32 -8.56 6.56
CA THR A 33 1.36 -7.87 7.84
C THR A 33 0.22 -6.85 7.96
N MET A 34 0.03 -6.33 9.17
CA MET A 34 -0.93 -5.24 9.40
C MET A 34 -0.56 -3.98 8.58
N SER A 35 0.72 -3.68 8.44
CA SER A 35 1.19 -2.52 7.67
C SER A 35 0.89 -2.69 6.18
N ASP A 36 1.07 -3.89 5.63
CA ASP A 36 0.73 -4.17 4.23
C ASP A 36 -0.77 -3.94 3.98
N ARG A 37 -1.61 -4.34 4.93
CA ARG A 37 -3.06 -4.10 4.87
C ARG A 37 -3.41 -2.62 4.93
N GLU A 38 -2.74 -1.85 5.78
CA GLU A 38 -2.93 -0.39 5.87
C GLU A 38 -2.54 0.31 4.57
N VAL A 39 -1.41 -0.07 3.98
CA VAL A 39 -0.96 0.46 2.68
C VAL A 39 -1.95 0.11 1.57
N ALA A 40 -2.40 -1.14 1.50
CA ALA A 40 -3.39 -1.58 0.52
C ALA A 40 -4.71 -0.81 0.67
N ASN A 41 -5.17 -0.60 1.91
CA ASN A 41 -6.37 0.19 2.19
C ASN A 41 -6.20 1.66 1.76
N ARG A 42 -5.04 2.27 2.06
CA ARG A 42 -4.76 3.64 1.60
C ARG A 42 -4.80 3.75 0.07
N ILE A 43 -4.16 2.83 -0.64
CA ILE A 43 -4.15 2.82 -2.11
C ILE A 43 -5.58 2.64 -2.64
N HIS A 44 -6.35 1.73 -2.07
CA HIS A 44 -7.76 1.54 -2.41
C HIS A 44 -8.55 2.84 -2.23
N ASP A 45 -8.39 3.49 -1.07
CA ASP A 45 -9.10 4.73 -0.76
C ASP A 45 -8.73 5.87 -1.71
N GLU A 46 -7.45 5.98 -2.10
CA GLU A 46 -6.97 6.95 -3.09
C GLU A 46 -7.58 6.69 -4.49
N ILE A 47 -7.59 5.43 -4.94
CA ILE A 47 -8.16 5.04 -6.25
C ILE A 47 -9.65 5.38 -6.31
N TYR A 48 -10.39 5.12 -5.24
CA TYR A 48 -11.84 5.30 -5.21
C TYR A 48 -12.30 6.64 -4.63
N ALA A 49 -11.38 7.55 -4.30
CA ALA A 49 -11.68 8.83 -3.66
C ALA A 49 -12.78 9.65 -4.38
N ASN A 50 -12.90 9.51 -5.70
CA ASN A 50 -13.91 10.21 -6.51
C ASN A 50 -15.15 9.37 -6.86
N ASN A 51 -15.19 8.10 -6.48
CA ASN A 51 -16.33 7.22 -6.74
C ASN A 51 -17.49 7.57 -5.78
N PRO A 52 -18.68 7.93 -6.30
CA PRO A 52 -19.84 8.28 -5.47
C PRO A 52 -20.27 7.16 -4.50
N TRP A 53 -20.20 5.91 -4.95
CA TRP A 53 -20.51 4.75 -4.10
C TRP A 53 -19.49 4.56 -3.00
N PHE A 54 -18.20 4.80 -3.29
CA PHE A 54 -17.16 4.72 -2.28
C PHE A 54 -17.30 5.82 -1.22
N LYS A 55 -17.62 7.05 -1.63
CA LYS A 55 -17.93 8.15 -0.68
C LYS A 55 -19.14 7.81 0.20
N LEU A 56 -20.19 7.23 -0.38
CA LEU A 56 -21.36 6.78 0.37
C LEU A 56 -20.99 5.67 1.37
N TRP A 57 -20.20 4.69 0.94
CA TRP A 57 -19.71 3.64 1.80
C TRP A 57 -18.79 4.16 2.90
N GLN A 58 -17.90 5.11 2.64
CA GLN A 58 -17.07 5.72 3.69
C GLN A 58 -17.92 6.47 4.73
N HIS A 59 -19.00 7.13 4.31
CA HIS A 59 -19.86 7.91 5.21
C HIS A 59 -20.83 7.05 6.03
N PHE A 60 -21.35 5.95 5.45
CA PHE A 60 -22.39 5.13 6.07
C PHE A 60 -21.97 3.69 6.39
N GLY A 61 -20.76 3.29 6.00
CA GLY A 61 -20.21 1.95 6.17
C GLY A 61 -20.03 1.56 7.62
N VAL A 62 -20.20 0.26 7.89
CA VAL A 62 -20.35 -0.30 9.23
C VAL A 62 -19.04 -0.29 10.05
N SER A 63 -17.86 -0.18 9.41
CA SER A 63 -16.57 -0.24 10.13
C SER A 63 -16.12 1.09 10.74
N SER A 64 -16.66 2.23 10.29
CA SER A 64 -16.24 3.58 10.74
C SER A 64 -17.31 4.30 11.58
N ARG A 65 -18.43 3.63 11.86
CA ARG A 65 -19.50 4.17 12.69
C ARG A 65 -19.14 4.07 14.17
N THR A 66 -19.00 5.21 14.81
CA THR A 66 -19.09 5.30 16.28
C THR A 66 -20.55 5.20 16.74
N ASP A 67 -21.49 5.69 15.92
CA ASP A 67 -22.92 5.74 16.23
C ASP A 67 -23.78 4.87 15.28
N PRO A 68 -24.78 4.15 15.81
CA PRO A 68 -25.69 3.34 15.01
C PRO A 68 -26.53 4.19 14.03
N PRO A 69 -27.04 3.60 12.93
CA PRO A 69 -27.95 4.29 12.05
C PRO A 69 -29.22 4.77 12.75
N SER A 70 -29.37 6.09 12.83
CA SER A 70 -30.63 6.76 13.16
C SER A 70 -31.52 6.77 11.92
N LEU A 71 -32.45 5.82 11.89
CA LEU A 71 -33.54 5.78 10.92
C LEU A 71 -34.61 6.80 11.34
N ASN A 72 -34.56 8.00 10.76
CA ASN A 72 -35.64 8.97 10.89
C ASN A 72 -36.82 8.53 10.00
N LEU A 73 -37.68 7.69 10.55
CA LEU A 73 -38.95 7.35 9.93
C LEU A 73 -39.90 8.56 10.03
N PRO A 74 -40.63 8.92 8.96
CA PRO A 74 -41.64 9.96 9.05
C PRO A 74 -42.67 9.59 10.11
N GLN A 75 -42.88 10.47 11.09
CA GLN A 75 -43.97 10.30 12.06
C GLN A 75 -45.30 10.39 11.32
N ARG A 76 -46.16 9.40 11.59
CA ARG A 76 -47.48 9.23 10.99
C ARG A 76 -48.49 10.21 11.57
#